data_AF-A0A7K2ZIM2-F1
#
_entry.id   AF-A0A7K2ZIM2-F1
#
_cell.length_a   1.000
_cell.length_b   1.000
_cell.length_c   1.000
_cell.angle_alpha   90.00
_cell.angle_beta   90.00
_cell.angle_gamma   90.00
#
_symmetry.space_group_name_H-M   'P 1'
#
loop_
_entity.id
_entity.type
_entity.pdbx_description
1 polymer ?
#
loop_
_entity_poly.entity_id
_entity_poly.type
_entity_poly.pdbx_seq_one_letter_code
_entity_poly.pdbx_strand_id
1 'polypeptide(L)'
;MFTDWTEALEAESLPLDPNPAQQLAAAARVTARRSRDKDDLGLLLDVLGLPTDPDTLTALLPLIPETGDAPTMTNTPAAPALSAFEALAISMHNNGDSEQAIREATGLSETELSDLIANQVLGLPRQAADAPAAIDVPVVALPVSNALQELIDWASAHPTASVRSRAARITADLSELSERRDSEAAQREAEEKVAKAKAELEKAQEELRTVKAGTRTTTAAATAPTPIRAGLGSGRTREELAAVRAWAREHGYQVADAGMVPKRVLEAYDAAHRAPVRKAG
;
A
#
# COMPACT_ATOMS: atom_id res chain seq x y z
N MET A 1 16.63 -49.00 22.12
CA MET A 1 15.86 -48.32 21.06
C MET A 1 16.73 -47.22 20.44
N PHE A 2 17.79 -47.57 19.69
CA PHE A 2 18.61 -46.61 18.92
C PHE A 2 19.25 -47.31 17.71
N THR A 3 18.44 -48.00 16.90
CA THR A 3 18.88 -48.61 15.64
C THR A 3 18.54 -47.75 14.42
N ASP A 4 17.56 -46.84 14.55
CA ASP A 4 17.05 -46.03 13.42
C ASP A 4 18.04 -44.96 12.94
N TRP A 5 18.97 -44.52 13.79
CA TRP A 5 19.94 -43.48 13.41
C TRP A 5 21.06 -43.99 12.49
N THR A 6 21.41 -45.27 12.57
CA THR A 6 22.41 -45.87 11.69
C THR A 6 21.84 -46.13 10.31
N GLU A 7 20.57 -46.55 10.24
CA GLU A 7 19.85 -46.78 8.98
C GLU A 7 19.57 -45.48 8.21
N ALA A 8 19.32 -44.37 8.93
CA ALA A 8 19.21 -43.04 8.33
C ALA A 8 20.53 -42.52 7.71
N LEU A 9 21.68 -42.86 8.31
CA LEU A 9 23.01 -42.48 7.82
C LEU A 9 23.43 -43.30 6.59
N GLU A 10 23.02 -44.58 6.50
CA GLU A 10 23.24 -45.37 5.29
C GLU A 10 22.36 -44.89 4.12
N ALA A 11 21.15 -44.40 4.40
CA ALA A 11 20.26 -43.80 3.40
C ALA A 11 20.72 -42.42 2.87
N GLU A 12 21.59 -41.69 3.59
CA GLU A 12 22.23 -40.46 3.10
C GLU A 12 23.38 -40.72 2.12
N SER A 13 23.84 -41.96 1.97
CA SER A 13 24.84 -42.34 0.99
C SER A 13 24.21 -42.69 -0.36
N LEU A 14 23.29 -41.84 -0.85
CA LEU A 14 22.87 -41.94 -2.24
C LEU A 14 24.11 -41.65 -3.11
N PRO A 15 24.56 -42.58 -3.96
CA PRO A 15 25.65 -42.30 -4.87
C PRO A 15 25.15 -41.24 -5.85
N LEU A 16 25.49 -39.98 -5.57
CA LEU A 16 25.56 -38.96 -6.58
C LEU A 16 26.71 -39.42 -7.46
N ASP A 17 26.40 -40.15 -8.53
CA ASP A 17 27.29 -40.22 -9.67
C ASP A 17 27.08 -38.90 -10.42
N PRO A 18 27.88 -37.84 -10.17
CA PRO A 18 27.76 -36.63 -10.96
C PRO A 18 28.19 -37.03 -12.36
N ASN A 19 27.23 -37.26 -13.26
CA ASN A 19 27.57 -37.43 -14.66
C ASN A 19 28.18 -36.10 -15.13
N PRO A 20 29.50 -36.02 -15.33
CA PRO A 20 30.16 -34.73 -15.54
C PRO A 20 29.65 -34.07 -16.82
N ALA A 21 29.26 -34.88 -17.82
CA ALA A 21 28.67 -34.39 -19.06
C ALA A 21 27.30 -33.74 -18.86
N GLN A 22 26.45 -34.28 -17.96
CA GLN A 22 25.15 -33.67 -17.67
C GLN A 22 25.30 -32.36 -16.88
N GLN A 23 26.28 -32.28 -15.99
CA GLN A 23 26.58 -31.07 -15.23
C GLN A 23 27.13 -29.96 -16.13
N LEU A 24 28.07 -30.28 -17.03
CA LEU A 24 28.59 -29.35 -18.02
C LEU A 24 27.48 -28.87 -18.97
N ALA A 25 26.59 -29.76 -19.41
CA ALA A 25 25.43 -29.38 -20.23
C ALA A 25 24.43 -28.50 -19.47
N ALA A 26 24.21 -28.75 -18.17
CA ALA A 26 23.36 -27.91 -17.33
C ALA A 26 23.98 -26.52 -17.13
N ALA A 27 25.29 -26.45 -16.85
CA ALA A 27 26.03 -25.21 -16.72
C ALA A 27 25.97 -24.39 -18.02
N ALA A 28 26.18 -25.02 -19.18
CA ALA A 28 26.10 -24.36 -20.48
C ALA A 28 24.71 -23.76 -20.78
N ARG A 29 23.62 -24.45 -20.37
CA ARG A 29 22.25 -23.91 -20.47
C ARG A 29 21.99 -22.71 -19.57
N VAL A 30 22.59 -22.69 -18.38
CA VAL A 30 22.48 -21.55 -17.45
C VAL A 30 23.23 -20.34 -18.03
N THR A 31 24.44 -20.57 -18.57
CA THR A 31 25.22 -19.53 -19.24
C THR A 31 24.49 -18.97 -20.45
N ALA A 32 23.86 -19.82 -21.28
CA ALA A 32 23.06 -19.39 -22.44
C ALA A 32 21.89 -18.48 -22.08
N ARG A 33 21.22 -18.72 -20.95
CA ARG A 33 20.13 -17.85 -20.47
C ARG A 33 20.59 -16.48 -19.97
N ARG A 34 21.90 -16.31 -19.77
CA ARG A 34 22.51 -15.08 -19.23
C ARG A 34 23.34 -14.33 -20.27
N SER A 35 23.69 -14.96 -21.39
CA SER A 35 24.38 -14.33 -22.51
C SER A 35 23.47 -13.36 -23.26
N ARG A 36 24.07 -12.31 -23.84
CA ARG A 36 23.35 -11.28 -24.60
C ARG A 36 23.15 -11.63 -26.06
N ASP A 37 24.15 -12.27 -26.66
CA ASP A 37 24.13 -12.69 -28.06
C ASP A 37 24.98 -13.97 -28.25
N LYS A 38 25.04 -14.46 -29.50
CA LYS A 38 25.77 -15.67 -29.86
C LYS A 38 27.28 -15.56 -29.60
N ASP A 39 27.86 -14.39 -29.81
CA ASP A 39 29.30 -14.18 -29.71
C ASP A 39 29.71 -14.09 -28.22
N ASP A 40 28.91 -13.41 -27.41
CA ASP A 40 29.01 -13.36 -25.94
C ASP A 40 28.87 -14.76 -25.32
N LEU A 41 27.92 -15.57 -25.81
CA LEU A 41 27.79 -16.97 -25.37
C LEU A 41 29.07 -17.78 -25.64
N GLY A 42 29.65 -17.63 -26.84
CA GLY A 42 30.88 -18.33 -27.20
C GLY A 42 32.04 -18.00 -26.28
N LEU A 43 32.22 -16.71 -25.97
CA LEU A 43 33.26 -16.22 -25.06
C LEU A 43 33.05 -16.72 -23.62
N LEU A 44 31.82 -16.67 -23.12
CA LEU A 44 31.51 -17.12 -21.76
C LEU A 44 31.70 -18.63 -21.59
N LEU A 45 31.34 -19.42 -22.59
CA LEU A 45 31.57 -20.88 -22.54
C LEU A 45 33.07 -21.22 -22.57
N ASP A 46 33.85 -20.51 -23.39
CA ASP A 46 35.31 -20.69 -23.46
C ASP A 46 35.99 -20.33 -22.12
N VAL A 47 35.64 -19.18 -21.53
CA VAL A 47 36.17 -18.74 -20.23
C VAL A 47 35.82 -19.71 -19.10
N LEU A 48 34.63 -20.32 -19.15
CA LEU A 48 34.17 -21.29 -18.15
C LEU A 48 34.66 -22.72 -18.41
N GLY A 49 35.42 -22.96 -19.49
CA GLY A 49 35.90 -24.29 -19.88
C GLY A 49 34.75 -25.26 -20.23
N LEU A 50 33.62 -24.73 -20.67
CA LEU A 50 32.42 -25.48 -21.05
C LEU A 50 32.51 -25.89 -22.53
N PRO A 51 31.80 -26.95 -22.96
CA PRO A 51 31.84 -27.41 -24.34
C PRO A 51 31.36 -26.32 -25.32
N THR A 52 32.25 -25.95 -26.26
CA THR A 52 32.04 -24.94 -27.32
C THR A 52 31.84 -25.59 -28.70
N ASP A 53 31.51 -26.88 -28.76
CA ASP A 53 31.29 -27.56 -30.03
C ASP A 53 30.10 -26.93 -30.81
N PRO A 54 30.17 -26.90 -32.16
CA PRO A 54 29.15 -26.25 -32.98
C PRO A 54 27.73 -26.78 -32.76
N ASP A 55 27.59 -28.07 -32.45
CA ASP A 55 26.30 -28.72 -32.22
C ASP A 55 25.69 -28.27 -30.88
N THR A 56 26.51 -28.19 -29.82
CA THR A 56 26.11 -27.67 -28.50
C THR A 56 25.76 -26.18 -28.57
N LEU A 57 26.56 -25.36 -29.26
CA LEU A 57 26.24 -23.95 -29.47
C LEU A 57 24.89 -23.80 -30.18
N THR A 58 24.65 -24.58 -31.23
CA THR A 58 23.39 -24.56 -31.99
C THR A 58 22.19 -24.95 -31.11
N ALA A 59 22.36 -25.93 -30.21
CA ALA A 59 21.32 -26.33 -29.26
C ALA A 59 21.04 -25.28 -28.17
N LEU A 60 21.99 -24.40 -27.88
CA LEU A 60 21.90 -23.38 -26.84
C LEU A 60 21.40 -22.02 -27.34
N LEU A 61 21.54 -21.72 -28.64
CA LEU A 61 21.06 -20.49 -29.26
C LEU A 61 19.58 -20.14 -28.94
N PRO A 62 18.62 -21.10 -28.96
CA PRO A 62 17.23 -20.80 -28.63
C PRO A 62 16.97 -20.44 -27.16
N LEU A 63 17.96 -20.61 -26.29
CA LEU A 63 17.86 -20.30 -24.86
C LEU A 63 18.42 -18.91 -24.53
N ILE A 64 19.03 -18.22 -25.49
CA ILE A 64 19.47 -16.84 -25.34
C ILE A 64 18.21 -15.97 -25.21
N PRO A 65 18.09 -15.13 -24.18
CA PRO A 65 16.96 -14.23 -24.08
C PRO A 65 16.95 -13.31 -25.30
N GLU A 66 15.82 -13.25 -26.00
CA GLU A 66 15.51 -12.31 -27.10
C GLU A 66 15.41 -10.87 -26.58
N THR A 67 16.42 -10.41 -25.85
CA THR A 67 16.60 -9.03 -25.41
C THR A 67 17.75 -8.45 -26.19
N GLY A 68 17.45 -7.99 -27.39
CA GLY A 68 18.36 -7.17 -28.17
C GLY A 68 18.47 -7.63 -29.61
N ASP A 69 17.49 -7.25 -30.42
CA ASP A 69 17.72 -6.98 -31.84
C ASP A 69 19.02 -6.16 -31.95
N ALA A 70 20.04 -6.72 -32.60
CA ALA A 70 21.21 -5.96 -32.98
C ALA A 70 20.76 -4.85 -33.95
N PRO A 71 21.21 -3.59 -33.78
CA PRO A 71 20.71 -2.50 -34.60
C PRO A 71 21.15 -2.71 -36.04
N THR A 72 20.19 -3.05 -36.90
CA THR A 72 20.34 -2.82 -38.33
C THR A 72 20.50 -1.32 -38.54
N MET A 73 21.53 -0.98 -39.31
CA MET A 73 21.94 0.38 -39.68
C MET A 73 20.75 1.17 -40.23
N THR A 74 20.03 1.86 -39.35
CA THR A 74 19.14 2.96 -39.72
C THR A 74 19.65 4.18 -38.98
N ASN A 75 20.02 5.17 -39.78
CA ASN A 75 20.47 6.47 -39.33
C ASN A 75 19.26 7.19 -38.71
N THR A 76 18.93 6.84 -37.47
CA THR A 76 17.90 7.48 -36.65
C THR A 76 18.63 8.45 -35.72
N PRO A 77 18.24 9.74 -35.65
CA PRO A 77 18.92 10.69 -34.79
C PRO A 77 18.82 10.23 -33.34
N ALA A 78 19.97 10.23 -32.66
CA ALA A 78 20.12 9.78 -31.28
C ALA A 78 19.08 10.44 -30.35
N ALA A 79 18.28 9.62 -29.67
CA ALA A 79 17.63 10.04 -28.44
C ALA A 79 18.72 10.50 -27.45
N PRO A 80 18.51 11.59 -26.70
CA PRO A 80 19.52 12.07 -25.78
C PRO A 80 19.74 11.02 -24.69
N ALA A 81 20.96 10.48 -24.64
CA ALA A 81 21.42 9.75 -23.46
C ALA A 81 21.21 10.64 -22.22
N LEU A 82 20.82 10.04 -21.09
CA LEU A 82 20.72 10.72 -19.79
C LEU A 82 21.86 11.72 -19.66
N SER A 83 21.55 12.98 -19.37
CA SER A 83 22.62 13.97 -19.21
C SER A 83 23.55 13.51 -18.08
N ALA A 84 24.84 13.82 -18.15
CA ALA A 84 25.80 13.39 -17.12
C ALA A 84 25.34 13.79 -15.70
N PHE A 85 24.61 14.91 -15.59
CA PHE A 85 24.02 15.42 -14.36
C PHE A 85 22.81 14.61 -13.90
N GLU A 86 21.98 14.10 -14.81
CA GLU A 86 20.84 13.23 -14.50
C GLU A 86 21.30 11.85 -14.03
N ALA A 87 22.32 11.29 -14.67
CA ALA A 87 22.92 10.03 -14.23
C ALA A 87 23.55 10.15 -12.83
N LEU A 88 24.21 11.27 -12.55
CA LEU A 88 24.75 11.58 -11.22
C LEU A 88 23.62 11.73 -10.19
N ALA A 89 22.53 12.43 -10.53
CA ALA A 89 21.37 12.62 -9.66
C ALA A 89 20.72 11.28 -9.25
N ILE A 90 20.53 10.38 -10.21
CA ILE A 90 19.99 9.04 -9.97
C ILE A 90 20.94 8.22 -9.07
N SER A 91 22.26 8.32 -9.30
CA SER A 91 23.25 7.64 -8.48
C SER A 91 23.24 8.13 -7.02
N MET A 92 23.21 9.46 -6.81
CA MET A 92 23.14 10.05 -5.47
C MET A 92 21.82 9.71 -4.76
N HIS A 93 20.69 9.71 -5.49
CA HIS A 93 19.40 9.29 -4.95
C HIS A 93 19.41 7.81 -4.49
N ASN A 94 19.99 6.91 -5.29
CA ASN A 94 20.13 5.50 -4.92
C ASN A 94 21.07 5.30 -3.71
N ASN A 95 22.04 6.20 -3.52
CA ASN A 95 22.92 6.21 -2.35
C ASN A 95 22.25 6.82 -1.10
N GLY A 96 21.02 7.35 -1.22
CA GLY A 96 20.25 7.89 -0.11
C GLY A 96 20.55 9.36 0.22
N ASP A 97 21.18 10.10 -0.70
CA ASP A 97 21.42 11.53 -0.52
C ASP A 97 20.10 12.31 -0.53
N SER A 98 20.02 13.37 0.28
CA SER A 98 18.84 14.24 0.32
C SER A 98 18.63 14.96 -1.01
N GLU A 99 17.37 15.18 -1.40
CA GLU A 99 17.02 15.87 -2.65
C GLU A 99 17.68 17.25 -2.76
N GLN A 100 17.86 17.96 -1.64
CA GLN A 100 18.56 19.23 -1.60
C GLN A 100 20.06 19.10 -1.97
N ALA A 101 20.75 18.10 -1.41
CA ALA A 101 22.15 17.83 -1.73
C ALA A 101 22.35 17.41 -3.19
N ILE A 102 21.39 16.66 -3.75
CA ILE A 102 21.41 16.25 -5.16
C ILE A 102 21.27 17.47 -6.06
N ARG A 103 20.36 18.41 -5.74
CA ARG A 103 20.16 19.65 -6.51
C ARG A 103 21.38 20.56 -6.47
N GLU A 104 22.03 20.68 -5.31
CA GLU A 104 23.26 21.46 -5.18
C GLU A 104 24.42 20.88 -5.99
N ALA A 105 24.55 19.55 -6.05
CA ALA A 105 25.62 18.88 -6.79
C ALA A 105 25.38 18.80 -8.31
N THR A 106 24.12 18.69 -8.73
CA THR A 106 23.75 18.45 -10.15
C THR A 106 23.26 19.70 -10.87
N GLY A 107 22.83 20.72 -10.13
CA GLY A 107 22.25 21.95 -10.67
C GLY A 107 20.82 21.78 -11.20
N LEU A 108 20.17 20.64 -10.97
CA LEU A 108 18.80 20.38 -11.41
C LEU A 108 17.77 21.19 -10.60
N SER A 109 16.72 21.66 -11.27
CA SER A 109 15.57 22.27 -10.59
C SER A 109 14.78 21.23 -9.79
N GLU A 110 13.96 21.69 -8.84
CA GLU A 110 13.12 20.82 -8.01
C GLU A 110 12.21 19.92 -8.86
N THR A 111 11.58 20.54 -9.85
CA THR A 111 10.65 19.87 -10.76
C THR A 111 11.37 18.86 -11.65
N GLU A 112 12.56 19.20 -12.15
CA GLU A 112 13.35 18.26 -12.95
C GLU A 112 13.81 17.05 -12.14
N LEU A 113 14.21 17.26 -10.87
CA LEU A 113 14.60 16.16 -9.99
C LEU A 113 13.39 15.28 -9.62
N SER A 114 12.25 15.88 -9.28
CA SER A 114 11.02 15.15 -8.99
C SER A 114 10.53 14.33 -10.19
N ASP A 115 10.55 14.91 -11.39
CA ASP A 115 10.16 14.21 -12.63
C ASP A 115 11.15 13.09 -12.98
N LEU A 116 12.44 13.30 -12.75
CA LEU A 116 13.47 12.28 -12.95
C LEU A 116 13.27 11.08 -12.03
N ILE A 117 13.03 11.33 -10.74
CA ILE A 117 12.77 10.29 -9.73
C ILE A 117 11.46 9.57 -10.05
N ALA A 118 10.40 10.31 -10.41
CA ALA A 118 9.10 9.73 -10.78
C ALA A 118 9.22 8.82 -12.02
N ASN A 119 9.93 9.26 -13.05
CA ASN A 119 10.17 8.45 -14.26
C ASN A 119 10.99 7.20 -13.95
N GLN A 120 11.96 7.28 -13.02
CA GLN A 120 12.77 6.13 -12.59
C GLN A 120 11.94 5.09 -11.80
N VAL A 121 11.08 5.52 -10.88
CA VAL A 121 10.24 4.61 -10.06
C VAL A 121 9.16 3.92 -10.91
N LEU A 122 8.63 4.62 -11.91
CA LEU A 122 7.56 4.11 -12.77
C LEU A 122 8.08 3.39 -14.03
N GLY A 123 9.38 3.46 -14.32
CA GLY A 123 9.98 2.86 -15.52
C GLY A 123 9.43 3.42 -16.84
N LEU A 124 8.94 4.66 -16.84
CA LEU A 124 8.30 5.29 -17.99
C LEU A 124 9.34 6.02 -18.85
N PRO A 125 9.34 5.86 -20.19
CA PRO A 125 10.18 6.67 -21.06
C PRO A 125 9.74 8.15 -20.99
N ARG A 126 10.73 9.05 -20.88
CA ARG A 126 10.53 10.49 -20.70
C ARG A 126 9.63 11.06 -21.80
N GLN A 127 8.52 11.67 -21.40
CA GLN A 127 7.67 12.43 -22.31
C GLN A 127 8.44 13.70 -22.69
N ALA A 128 8.82 13.81 -23.96
CA ALA A 128 9.54 14.97 -24.46
C ALA A 128 8.72 16.23 -24.21
N ALA A 129 9.27 17.15 -23.42
CA ALA A 129 8.73 18.47 -23.18
C ALA A 129 8.94 19.33 -24.43
N ASP A 130 8.09 19.14 -25.43
CA ASP A 130 7.77 20.17 -26.41
C ASP A 130 6.35 19.92 -26.93
N ALA A 131 5.38 20.59 -26.33
CA ALA A 131 3.99 20.54 -26.76
C ALA A 131 3.45 21.96 -26.89
N PRO A 132 3.27 22.48 -28.12
CA PRO A 132 2.18 23.38 -28.38
C PRO A 132 0.92 22.57 -28.72
N ALA A 133 -0.20 23.12 -28.28
CA ALA A 133 -1.58 22.72 -28.54
C ALA A 133 -2.05 21.45 -27.82
N ALA A 134 -2.93 21.70 -26.86
CA ALA A 134 -3.94 20.80 -26.35
C ALA A 134 -4.38 19.79 -27.42
N ILE A 135 -3.92 18.54 -27.27
CA ILE A 135 -4.68 17.43 -27.80
C ILE A 135 -5.89 17.35 -26.88
N ASP A 136 -6.97 17.96 -27.32
CA ASP A 136 -8.31 17.56 -26.91
C ASP A 136 -8.43 16.11 -27.35
N VAL A 137 -7.96 15.19 -26.49
CA VAL A 137 -8.15 13.77 -26.67
C VAL A 137 -9.65 13.59 -26.45
N PRO A 138 -10.47 13.33 -27.48
CA PRO A 138 -11.78 12.81 -27.18
C PRO A 138 -11.53 11.55 -26.37
N VAL A 139 -12.04 11.51 -25.14
CA VAL A 139 -12.24 10.26 -24.43
C VAL A 139 -13.24 9.47 -25.27
N VAL A 140 -12.74 8.85 -26.33
CA VAL A 140 -13.37 7.71 -26.94
C VAL A 140 -13.08 6.62 -25.93
N ALA A 141 -14.11 6.30 -25.13
CA ALA A 141 -14.12 5.10 -24.33
C ALA A 141 -13.76 3.94 -25.28
N LEU A 142 -12.52 3.45 -25.19
CA LEU A 142 -12.08 2.31 -25.97
C LEU A 142 -13.03 1.14 -25.66
N PRO A 143 -13.54 0.41 -26.67
CA PRO A 143 -14.49 -0.70 -26.47
C PRO A 143 -13.81 -1.96 -25.90
N VAL A 144 -12.74 -1.83 -25.09
CA VAL A 144 -12.02 -2.97 -24.51
C VAL A 144 -12.94 -3.75 -23.56
N SER A 145 -13.85 -3.06 -22.85
CA SER A 145 -14.85 -3.70 -22.00
C SER A 145 -15.83 -4.56 -22.81
N ASN A 146 -16.19 -4.12 -24.03
CA ASN A 146 -17.12 -4.86 -24.87
C ASN A 146 -16.45 -6.10 -25.49
N ALA A 147 -15.19 -5.97 -25.92
CA ALA A 147 -14.43 -7.10 -26.49
C ALA A 147 -14.17 -8.21 -25.45
N LEU A 148 -13.88 -7.86 -24.19
CA LEU A 148 -13.69 -8.85 -23.13
C LEU A 148 -15.02 -9.52 -22.74
N GLN A 149 -16.12 -8.76 -22.70
CA GLN A 149 -17.45 -9.33 -22.45
C GLN A 149 -17.88 -10.27 -23.59
N GLU A 150 -17.69 -9.86 -24.85
CA GLU A 150 -17.95 -10.71 -26.02
C GLU A 150 -17.12 -12.01 -25.99
N LEU A 151 -15.88 -11.96 -25.52
CA LEU A 151 -15.01 -13.14 -25.37
C LEU A 151 -15.49 -14.06 -24.24
N ILE A 152 -15.92 -13.50 -23.09
CA ILE A 152 -16.51 -14.26 -21.98
C ILE A 152 -17.81 -14.93 -22.43
N ASP A 153 -18.67 -14.20 -23.14
CA ASP A 153 -19.95 -14.70 -23.63
C ASP A 153 -19.73 -15.84 -24.63
N TRP A 154 -18.81 -15.67 -25.59
CA TRP A 154 -18.39 -16.73 -26.50
C TRP A 154 -17.82 -17.95 -25.76
N ALA A 155 -16.94 -17.72 -24.78
CA ALA A 155 -16.30 -18.78 -24.01
C ALA A 155 -17.31 -19.55 -23.12
N SER A 156 -18.35 -18.87 -22.63
CA SER A 156 -19.43 -19.46 -21.84
C SER A 156 -20.34 -20.37 -22.67
N ALA A 157 -20.54 -20.04 -23.96
CA ALA A 157 -21.32 -20.84 -24.91
C ALA A 157 -20.49 -21.94 -25.60
N HIS A 158 -19.19 -22.03 -25.33
CA HIS A 158 -18.30 -22.92 -26.05
C HIS A 158 -18.56 -24.41 -25.69
N PRO A 159 -18.47 -25.37 -26.64
CA PRO A 159 -18.77 -26.78 -26.37
C PRO A 159 -17.82 -27.45 -25.37
N THR A 160 -16.56 -27.00 -25.30
CA THR A 160 -15.57 -27.59 -24.40
C THR A 160 -15.74 -27.08 -22.96
N ALA A 161 -15.78 -28.02 -22.00
CA ALA A 161 -16.00 -27.68 -20.60
C ALA A 161 -14.86 -26.86 -19.96
N SER A 162 -13.62 -27.06 -20.41
CA SER A 162 -12.46 -26.32 -19.89
C SER A 162 -12.53 -24.82 -20.20
N VAL A 163 -13.04 -24.45 -21.37
CA VAL A 163 -13.17 -23.06 -21.79
C VAL A 163 -14.30 -22.37 -21.03
N ARG A 164 -15.43 -23.04 -20.82
CA ARG A 164 -16.52 -22.52 -19.95
C ARG A 164 -16.04 -22.30 -18.51
N SER A 165 -15.32 -23.27 -17.96
CA SER A 165 -14.74 -23.15 -16.60
C SER A 165 -13.74 -22.00 -16.50
N ARG A 166 -12.97 -21.72 -17.56
CA ARG A 166 -12.07 -20.57 -17.60
C ARG A 166 -12.83 -19.25 -17.64
N ALA A 167 -13.89 -19.15 -18.46
CA ALA A 167 -14.75 -17.96 -18.48
C ALA A 167 -15.36 -17.69 -17.10
N ALA A 168 -15.89 -18.72 -16.44
CA ALA A 168 -16.47 -18.61 -15.10
C ALA A 168 -15.46 -18.14 -14.04
N ARG A 169 -14.20 -18.60 -14.12
CA ARG A 169 -13.13 -18.11 -13.23
C ARG A 169 -12.80 -16.65 -13.49
N ILE A 170 -12.62 -16.27 -14.75
CA ILE A 170 -12.32 -14.87 -15.12
C ILE A 170 -13.46 -13.94 -14.65
N THR A 171 -14.72 -14.34 -14.79
CA THR A 171 -15.85 -13.55 -14.28
C THR A 171 -15.85 -13.43 -12.76
N ALA A 172 -15.48 -14.51 -12.05
CA ALA A 172 -15.37 -14.49 -10.59
C ALA A 172 -14.23 -13.55 -10.14
N ASP A 173 -13.05 -13.67 -10.76
CA ASP A 173 -11.90 -12.83 -10.47
C ASP A 173 -12.20 -11.34 -10.75
N LEU A 174 -12.90 -11.04 -11.84
CA LEU A 174 -13.34 -9.67 -12.14
C LEU A 174 -14.33 -9.14 -11.11
N SER A 175 -15.27 -9.96 -10.65
CA SER A 175 -16.19 -9.57 -9.58
C SER A 175 -15.44 -9.29 -8.27
N GLU A 176 -14.50 -10.14 -7.88
CA GLU A 176 -13.67 -9.94 -6.68
C GLU A 176 -12.83 -8.65 -6.77
N LEU A 177 -12.21 -8.40 -7.92
CA LEU A 177 -11.44 -7.16 -8.14
C LEU A 177 -12.34 -5.92 -8.08
N SER A 178 -13.56 -6.00 -8.60
CA SER A 178 -14.52 -4.89 -8.54
C SER A 178 -14.99 -4.63 -7.11
N GLU A 179 -15.31 -5.67 -6.34
CA GLU A 179 -15.68 -5.57 -4.93
C GLU A 179 -14.55 -5.00 -4.09
N ARG A 180 -13.31 -5.44 -4.35
CA ARG A 180 -12.13 -4.92 -3.66
C ARG A 180 -11.96 -3.42 -3.94
N ARG A 181 -12.04 -3.00 -5.20
CA ARG A 181 -11.97 -1.57 -5.57
C ARG A 181 -13.04 -0.75 -4.85
N ASP A 182 -14.27 -1.26 -4.82
CA ASP A 182 -15.39 -0.55 -4.21
C ASP A 182 -15.24 -0.49 -2.67
N SER A 183 -14.69 -1.54 -2.06
CA SER A 183 -14.34 -1.54 -0.63
C SER A 183 -13.23 -0.55 -0.29
N GLU A 184 -12.20 -0.44 -1.13
CA GLU A 184 -11.11 0.53 -0.98
C GLU A 184 -11.62 1.97 -1.18
N ALA A 185 -12.54 2.19 -2.12
CA ALA A 185 -13.19 3.48 -2.31
C ALA A 185 -14.04 3.87 -1.08
N ALA A 186 -14.85 2.94 -0.56
CA ALA A 186 -15.62 3.15 0.66
C ALA A 186 -14.74 3.42 1.88
N GLN A 187 -13.58 2.76 1.98
CA GLN A 187 -12.59 3.02 3.01
C GLN A 187 -12.03 4.44 2.90
N ARG A 188 -11.62 4.87 1.70
CA ARG A 188 -11.13 6.25 1.48
C ARG A 188 -12.18 7.29 1.85
N GLU A 189 -13.44 7.10 1.46
CA GLU A 189 -14.52 7.99 1.87
C GLU A 189 -14.71 8.03 3.39
N ALA A 190 -14.61 6.89 4.07
CA ALA A 190 -14.70 6.83 5.52
C ALA A 190 -13.52 7.56 6.19
N GLU A 191 -12.31 7.39 5.67
CA GLU A 191 -11.11 8.07 6.13
C GLU A 191 -11.23 9.59 5.91
N GLU A 192 -11.74 10.04 4.77
CA GLU A 192 -12.01 11.46 4.53
C GLU A 192 -13.05 12.03 5.49
N LYS A 193 -14.13 11.28 5.77
CA LYS A 193 -15.14 11.70 6.77
C LYS A 193 -14.52 11.82 8.16
N VAL A 194 -13.65 10.88 8.53
CA VAL A 194 -12.90 10.94 9.80
C VAL A 194 -11.95 12.13 9.81
N ALA A 195 -11.24 12.41 8.72
CA ALA A 195 -10.34 13.56 8.61
C ALA A 195 -11.10 14.89 8.75
N LYS A 196 -12.26 15.02 8.10
CA LYS A 196 -13.14 16.18 8.22
C LYS A 196 -13.64 16.36 9.66
N ALA A 197 -14.14 15.29 10.28
CA ALA A 197 -14.60 15.33 11.66
C ALA A 197 -13.46 15.71 12.64
N LYS A 198 -12.24 15.20 12.42
CA LYS A 198 -11.06 15.59 13.21
C LYS A 198 -10.72 17.08 13.05
N ALA A 199 -10.75 17.60 11.83
CA ALA A 199 -10.51 19.01 11.57
C ALA A 199 -11.57 19.91 12.22
N GLU A 200 -12.83 19.51 12.21
CA GLU A 200 -13.92 20.22 12.92
C GLU A 200 -13.72 20.17 14.44
N LEU A 201 -13.32 19.03 15.01
CA LEU A 201 -12.99 18.92 16.43
C LEU A 201 -11.82 19.82 16.81
N GLU A 202 -10.78 19.88 15.99
CA GLU A 202 -9.64 20.76 16.24
C GLU A 202 -10.05 22.24 16.24
N LYS A 203 -10.83 22.67 15.24
CA LYS A 203 -11.40 24.03 15.20
C LYS A 203 -12.23 24.34 16.44
N ALA A 204 -13.11 23.43 16.85
CA ALA A 204 -13.92 23.59 18.06
C ALA A 204 -13.05 23.65 19.33
N GLN A 205 -11.95 22.89 19.39
CA GLN A 205 -10.98 22.95 20.49
C GLN A 205 -10.24 24.28 20.51
N GLU A 206 -9.87 24.83 19.36
CA GLU A 206 -9.25 26.15 19.25
C GLU A 206 -10.21 27.26 19.71
N GLU A 207 -11.46 27.25 19.26
CA GLU A 207 -12.50 28.16 19.73
C GLU A 207 -12.69 28.08 21.26
N LEU A 208 -12.68 26.87 21.81
CA LEU A 208 -12.77 26.69 23.25
C LEU A 208 -11.51 27.21 23.97
N ARG A 209 -10.32 27.05 23.38
CA ARG A 209 -9.08 27.63 23.91
C ARG A 209 -9.12 29.16 23.90
N THR A 210 -9.63 29.79 22.84
CA THR A 210 -9.73 31.26 22.75
C THR A 210 -10.76 31.82 23.74
N VAL A 211 -11.94 31.19 23.88
CA VAL A 211 -12.95 31.57 24.87
C VAL A 211 -12.42 31.41 26.30
N LYS A 212 -11.73 30.30 26.61
CA LYS A 212 -11.10 30.10 27.92
C LYS A 212 -9.97 31.10 28.18
N ALA A 213 -9.16 31.42 27.18
CA ALA A 213 -8.10 32.43 27.30
C ALA A 213 -8.71 33.81 27.58
N GLY A 214 -9.75 34.21 26.84
CA GLY A 214 -10.47 35.47 27.04
C GLY A 214 -11.21 35.55 28.37
N THR A 215 -11.73 34.43 28.90
CA THR A 215 -12.34 34.36 30.23
C THR A 215 -11.30 34.46 31.35
N ARG A 216 -10.09 33.94 31.13
CA ARG A 216 -9.03 33.92 32.17
C ARG A 216 -8.40 35.32 32.38
N THR A 217 -8.40 36.19 31.38
CA THR A 217 -7.91 37.57 31.48
C THR A 217 -8.83 38.52 32.27
N THR A 218 -10.11 38.18 32.49
CA THR A 218 -11.03 39.00 33.31
C THR A 218 -11.06 38.63 34.80
N THR A 219 -10.27 37.64 35.24
CA THR A 219 -10.18 37.20 36.65
C THR A 219 -8.79 37.37 37.27
N ALA A 220 -7.93 38.21 36.69
CA ALA A 220 -6.64 38.58 37.28
C ALA A 220 -6.73 39.86 38.11
N ALA A 221 -7.73 39.96 38.99
CA ALA A 221 -7.83 40.98 40.03
C ALA A 221 -8.80 40.55 41.14
N ALA A 222 -8.51 39.46 41.84
CA ALA A 222 -9.04 39.23 43.19
C ALA A 222 -8.21 38.19 43.94
N THR A 223 -7.62 38.63 45.04
CA THR A 223 -6.78 37.90 45.98
C THR A 223 -7.59 36.88 46.79
N ALA A 224 -7.02 35.67 46.96
CA ALA A 224 -7.27 34.64 48.00
C ALA A 224 -8.56 33.78 47.96
N PRO A 225 -8.60 32.66 48.71
CA PRO A 225 -7.74 31.48 48.66
C PRO A 225 -8.49 30.25 48.08
N THR A 226 -7.74 29.19 47.77
CA THR A 226 -8.16 27.84 47.33
C THR A 226 -9.59 27.38 47.66
N PRO A 227 -10.33 26.79 46.69
CA PRO A 227 -11.17 25.64 46.95
C PRO A 227 -10.49 24.36 46.41
N ILE A 228 -10.22 23.50 47.38
CA ILE A 228 -10.01 22.04 47.32
C ILE A 228 -10.47 21.38 46.02
N ARG A 229 -9.61 20.51 45.46
CA ARG A 229 -9.94 19.56 44.38
C ARG A 229 -11.28 18.88 44.65
N ALA A 230 -12.32 19.22 43.90
CA ALA A 230 -13.51 18.39 43.76
C ALA A 230 -13.29 17.36 42.64
N GLY A 231 -12.27 16.52 42.80
CA GLY A 231 -12.12 15.30 42.00
C GLY A 231 -12.68 14.13 42.80
N LEU A 232 -13.97 13.84 42.62
CA LEU A 232 -14.67 12.54 42.76
C LEU A 232 -16.21 12.67 42.86
N GLY A 233 -16.81 13.72 42.31
CA GLY A 233 -18.27 13.78 42.12
C GLY A 233 -18.60 13.36 40.70
N SER A 234 -19.51 12.39 40.52
CA SER A 234 -20.19 12.12 39.24
C SER A 234 -20.48 13.45 38.56
N GLY A 235 -20.05 13.64 37.30
CA GLY A 235 -20.10 14.91 36.54
C GLY A 235 -21.51 15.44 36.24
N ARG A 236 -22.46 15.16 37.13
CA ARG A 236 -23.85 15.59 37.12
C ARG A 236 -23.99 16.99 37.69
N THR A 237 -24.87 17.75 37.07
CA THR A 237 -25.18 19.11 37.50
C THR A 237 -25.90 19.10 38.86
N ARG A 238 -25.87 20.22 39.56
CA ARG A 238 -26.59 20.38 40.85
C ARG A 238 -28.09 20.12 40.70
N GLU A 239 -28.64 20.46 39.53
CA GLU A 239 -30.04 20.27 39.15
C GLU A 239 -30.39 18.78 38.99
N GLU A 240 -29.54 18.01 38.30
CA GLU A 240 -29.74 16.55 38.17
C GLU A 240 -29.68 15.85 39.52
N LEU A 241 -28.75 16.24 40.40
CA LEU A 241 -28.72 15.70 41.77
C LEU A 241 -29.97 16.08 42.57
N ALA A 242 -30.59 17.24 42.31
CA ALA A 242 -31.85 17.61 42.95
C ALA A 242 -33.02 16.75 42.44
N ALA A 243 -33.07 16.46 41.13
CA ALA A 243 -34.05 15.55 40.54
C ALA A 243 -33.92 14.12 41.08
N VAL A 244 -32.68 13.60 41.17
CA VAL A 244 -32.40 12.28 41.77
C VAL A 244 -32.87 12.25 43.23
N ARG A 245 -32.64 13.32 44.01
CA ARG A 245 -33.10 13.39 45.41
C ARG A 245 -34.63 13.42 45.51
N ALA A 246 -35.32 14.14 44.62
CA ALA A 246 -36.78 14.16 44.58
C ALA A 246 -37.34 12.75 44.30
N TRP A 247 -36.85 12.11 43.24
CA TRP A 247 -37.21 10.74 42.88
C TRP A 247 -36.90 9.75 44.01
N ALA A 248 -35.74 9.88 44.64
CA ALA A 248 -35.32 9.01 45.74
C ALA A 248 -36.27 9.09 46.94
N ARG A 249 -36.70 10.31 47.33
CA ARG A 249 -37.66 10.49 48.42
C ARG A 249 -39.03 9.90 48.09
N GLU A 250 -39.50 10.06 46.85
CA GLU A 250 -40.75 9.47 46.39
C GLU A 250 -40.71 7.93 46.42
N HIS A 251 -39.54 7.34 46.18
CA HIS A 251 -39.33 5.88 46.17
C HIS A 251 -38.88 5.32 47.53
N GLY A 252 -38.92 6.13 48.60
CA GLY A 252 -38.63 5.68 49.97
C GLY A 252 -37.14 5.53 50.31
N TYR A 253 -36.23 6.08 49.50
CA TYR A 253 -34.80 6.10 49.79
C TYR A 253 -34.44 7.27 50.71
N GLN A 254 -33.70 6.98 51.80
CA GLN A 254 -33.20 8.00 52.72
C GLN A 254 -32.00 8.74 52.08
N VAL A 255 -32.19 9.99 51.69
CA VAL A 255 -31.12 10.85 51.14
C VAL A 255 -31.05 12.16 51.93
N ALA A 256 -29.84 12.64 52.20
CA ALA A 256 -29.63 13.93 52.86
C ALA A 256 -30.08 15.10 51.96
N ASP A 257 -30.60 16.16 52.58
CA ASP A 257 -31.09 17.35 51.87
C ASP A 257 -29.98 18.11 51.12
N ALA A 258 -28.74 17.98 51.58
CA ALA A 258 -27.56 18.54 50.95
C ALA A 258 -26.41 17.53 50.94
N GLY A 259 -25.54 17.63 49.92
CA GLY A 259 -24.33 16.82 49.80
C GLY A 259 -24.42 15.68 48.79
N MET A 260 -23.50 14.71 48.93
CA MET A 260 -23.34 13.59 48.00
C MET A 260 -24.55 12.66 48.05
N VAL A 261 -25.14 12.34 46.89
CA VAL A 261 -26.17 11.31 46.78
C VAL A 261 -25.48 9.93 46.83
N PRO A 262 -25.96 8.96 47.63
CA PRO A 262 -25.39 7.63 47.67
C PRO A 262 -25.40 6.96 46.29
N LYS A 263 -24.31 6.27 45.93
CA LYS A 263 -24.15 5.63 44.61
C LYS A 263 -25.30 4.67 44.27
N ARG A 264 -25.84 3.94 45.26
CA ARG A 264 -26.99 3.04 45.10
C ARG A 264 -28.25 3.75 44.59
N VAL A 265 -28.48 4.98 45.02
CA VAL A 265 -29.64 5.78 44.60
C VAL A 265 -29.45 6.30 43.17
N LEU A 266 -28.22 6.70 42.82
CA LEU A 266 -27.87 7.10 41.45
C LEU A 266 -28.05 5.94 40.46
N GLU A 267 -27.57 4.75 40.81
CA GLU A 267 -27.73 3.54 39.98
C GLU A 267 -29.22 3.15 39.82
N ALA A 268 -30.03 3.27 40.88
CA ALA A 268 -31.46 3.00 40.82
C ALA A 268 -32.21 4.01 39.95
N TYR A 269 -31.86 5.30 40.06
CA TYR A 269 -32.40 6.35 39.20
C TYR A 269 -32.03 6.12 37.73
N ASP A 270 -30.78 5.75 37.47
CA ASP A 270 -30.30 5.46 36.11
C ASP A 270 -30.97 4.23 35.53
N ALA A 271 -31.23 3.19 36.32
CA ALA A 271 -31.99 2.02 35.89
C ALA A 271 -33.45 2.38 35.53
N ALA A 272 -34.09 3.27 36.30
CA ALA A 272 -35.46 3.71 36.07
C ALA A 272 -35.61 4.66 34.87
N HIS A 273 -34.57 5.45 34.57
CA HIS A 273 -34.60 6.48 33.52
C HIS A 273 -33.79 6.11 32.26
N ARG A 274 -33.18 4.91 32.21
CA ARG A 274 -32.62 4.37 30.98
C ARG A 274 -33.78 4.04 30.05
N ALA A 275 -34.05 4.94 29.11
CA ALA A 275 -35.05 4.72 28.07
C ALA A 275 -34.83 3.33 27.44
N PRO A 276 -35.90 2.54 27.22
CA PRO A 276 -35.77 1.31 26.46
C PRO A 276 -35.31 1.72 25.05
N VAL A 277 -34.07 1.40 24.72
CA VAL A 277 -33.59 1.43 23.34
C VAL A 277 -34.52 0.50 22.58
N ARG A 278 -35.47 1.08 21.83
CA ARG A 278 -36.27 0.33 20.87
C ARG A 278 -35.27 -0.34 19.94
N LYS A 279 -35.20 -1.66 20.07
CA LYS A 279 -34.58 -2.55 19.10
C LYS A 279 -35.46 -2.47 17.84
N ALA A 280 -35.24 -1.45 17.02
CA ALA A 280 -35.52 -1.53 15.59
C ALA A 280 -34.42 -2.47 15.05
N GLY A 281 -34.73 -3.65 14.53
CA GLY A 281 -35.72 -3.94 13.50
C GLY A 281 -34.89 -4.56 12.39
#